data_AF-A0A3C0CUF1-F1
#
_entry.id   AF-A0A3C0CUF1-F1
#
_cell.length_a   1.000
_cell.length_b   1.000
_cell.length_c   1.000
_cell.angle_alpha   90.00
_cell.angle_beta   90.00
_cell.angle_gamma   90.00
#
_symmetry.space_group_name_H-M   'P 1'
#
loop_
_entity.id
_entity.type
_entity.pdbx_description
1 polymer ?
#
loop_
_entity_poly.entity_id
_entity_poly.type
_entity_poly.pdbx_seq_one_letter_code
_entity_poly.pdbx_strand_id
1 'polypeptide(L)' 'MTVEEMAYNARKAGRILGAMPGKARGAAILAMAKMLEERRADVMAANAADVQQAEADGLSGPLLERLKVSDKVFT' A
#
# COMPACT_ATOMS: atom_id res chain seq x y z
N MET A 1 17.63 4.93 2.29
CA MET A 1 17.82 3.58 1.74
C MET A 1 18.05 3.73 0.24
N THR A 2 19.12 3.16 -0.30
CA THR A 2 19.42 3.17 -1.74
C THR A 2 18.61 2.10 -2.47
N VAL A 3 18.50 2.21 -3.80
CA VAL A 3 17.87 1.16 -4.62
C VAL A 3 18.61 -0.18 -4.48
N GLU A 4 19.92 -0.15 -4.32
CA GLU A 4 20.74 -1.35 -4.07
C GLU A 4 20.37 -2.02 -2.74
N GLU A 5 20.26 -1.23 -1.66
CA GLU A 5 19.84 -1.72 -0.34
C GLU A 5 18.42 -2.29 -0.39
N MET A 6 17.50 -1.65 -1.11
CA MET A 6 16.15 -2.15 -1.34
C MET A 6 16.18 -3.52 -2.02
N ALA A 7 16.96 -3.66 -3.09
CA ALA A 7 17.08 -4.90 -3.85
C ALA A 7 17.68 -6.02 -2.99
N TYR A 8 18.72 -5.72 -2.21
CA TYR A 8 19.33 -6.67 -1.28
C TYR A 8 18.31 -7.15 -0.23
N ASN A 9 17.60 -6.22 0.42
CA ASN A 9 16.61 -6.52 1.44
C ASN A 9 15.44 -7.33 0.88
N ALA A 10 14.93 -6.96 -0.30
CA ALA A 10 13.86 -7.68 -0.98
C ALA A 10 14.29 -9.12 -1.32
N ARG A 11 15.51 -9.33 -1.84
CA ARG A 11 16.03 -10.68 -2.14
C ARG A 11 16.18 -11.53 -0.88
N LYS A 12 16.65 -10.93 0.21
CA LYS A 12 16.78 -11.63 1.51
C LYS A 12 15.41 -12.03 2.06
N ALA A 13 14.45 -11.11 2.09
CA ALA A 13 13.09 -11.37 2.56
C ALA A 13 12.34 -12.38 1.67
N GLY A 14 12.53 -12.32 0.35
CA GLY A 14 11.90 -13.23 -0.61
C GLY A 14 12.26 -14.70 -0.37
N ARG A 15 13.50 -15.01 0.01
CA ARG A 15 13.91 -16.37 0.38
C ARG A 15 13.15 -16.89 1.61
N ILE A 16 12.96 -16.03 2.61
CA ILE A 16 12.21 -16.36 3.82
C ILE A 16 10.74 -16.61 3.47
N LEU A 17 10.12 -15.67 2.72
CA LEU A 17 8.73 -15.78 2.30
C LEU A 17 8.46 -17.02 1.44
N GLY A 18 9.40 -17.37 0.56
CA GLY A 18 9.32 -18.58 -0.27
C GLY A 18 9.26 -19.87 0.55
N ALA A 19 10.05 -19.94 1.63
CA ALA A 19 10.09 -21.08 2.55
C ALA A 19 8.94 -21.10 3.58
N MET A 20 8.17 -20.01 3.72
CA MET A 20 7.07 -19.96 4.71
C MET A 20 5.94 -20.95 4.38
N PRO A 21 5.34 -21.60 5.40
CA PRO A 21 4.15 -22.42 5.20
C PRO A 21 2.98 -21.62 4.63
N GLY A 22 2.17 -22.26 3.78
CA GLY A 22 0.99 -21.62 3.17
C GLY A 22 0.02 -21.03 4.20
N LYS A 23 -0.20 -21.72 5.34
CA LYS A 23 -1.03 -21.23 6.44
C LYS A 23 -0.52 -19.91 7.04
N ALA A 24 0.80 -19.79 7.23
CA ALA A 24 1.39 -18.57 7.77
C ALA A 24 1.27 -17.39 6.78
N ARG A 25 1.46 -17.65 5.48
CA ARG A 25 1.24 -16.64 4.43
C ARG A 25 -0.21 -16.17 4.36
N GLY A 26 -1.16 -17.11 4.42
CA GLY A 26 -2.59 -16.78 4.46
C GLY A 26 -2.96 -15.94 5.68
N ALA A 27 -2.47 -16.30 6.87
CA ALA A 27 -2.69 -15.53 8.09
C ALA A 27 -2.13 -14.10 7.97
N ALA A 28 -0.97 -13.92 7.35
CA ALA A 28 -0.39 -12.60 7.13
C ALA A 28 -1.27 -11.72 6.23
N ILE A 29 -1.83 -12.26 5.14
CA ILE A 29 -2.74 -11.53 4.25
C ILE A 29 -4.01 -11.08 5.00
N LEU A 30 -4.61 -11.99 5.78
CA LEU A 30 -5.80 -11.66 6.58
C LEU A 30 -5.51 -10.60 7.65
N ALA A 31 -4.33 -10.66 8.27
CA ALA A 31 -3.89 -9.64 9.22
C ALA A 31 -3.71 -8.26 8.53
N MET A 32 -3.11 -8.23 7.33
CA MET A 32 -2.97 -6.99 6.56
C MET A 32 -4.34 -6.39 6.19
N ALA A 33 -5.29 -7.23 5.75
CA ALA A 33 -6.66 -6.78 5.45
C ALA A 33 -7.34 -6.15 6.68
N LYS A 34 -7.25 -6.83 7.84
CA LYS A 34 -7.76 -6.30 9.10
C LYS A 34 -7.10 -4.96 9.48
N MET A 35 -5.78 -4.86 9.34
CA MET A 35 -5.06 -3.62 9.65
C MET A 35 -5.44 -2.47 8.71
N LEU A 36 -5.69 -2.75 7.43
CA LEU A 36 -6.16 -1.73 6.49
C LEU A 36 -7.52 -1.17 6.93
N GLU A 37 -8.45 -2.01 7.37
CA GLU A 37 -9.73 -1.55 7.92
C GLU A 37 -9.55 -0.74 9.21
N GLU A 38 -8.73 -1.22 10.15
CA GLU A 38 -8.45 -0.52 11.41
C GLU A 38 -7.76 0.84 11.19
N ARG A 39 -7.03 1.00 10.09
CA ARG A 39 -6.26 2.22 9.73
C ARG A 39 -6.87 2.98 8.56
N ARG A 40 -8.13 2.72 8.23
CA ARG A 40 -8.85 3.37 7.12
C ARG A 40 -8.74 4.90 7.15
N ALA A 41 -8.96 5.51 8.31
CA ALA A 41 -8.89 6.96 8.47
C ALA A 41 -7.49 7.50 8.17
N ASP A 42 -6.44 6.83 8.63
CA ASP A 42 -5.05 7.21 8.37
C ASP A 42 -4.72 7.15 6.87
N VAL A 43 -5.14 6.07 6.20
CA VAL A 43 -4.91 5.87 4.76
C VAL A 43 -5.66 6.92 3.93
N MET A 44 -6.93 7.22 4.26
CA MET A 44 -7.71 8.24 3.57
C MET A 44 -7.14 9.64 3.77
N ALA A 45 -6.69 9.97 4.98
CA ALA A 45 -6.06 11.25 5.27
C ALA A 45 -4.75 11.44 4.49
N ALA A 46 -3.91 10.40 4.43
CA ALA A 46 -2.68 10.42 3.64
C ALA A 46 -2.97 10.59 2.14
N ASN A 47 -3.91 9.82 1.59
CA ASN A 47 -4.27 9.93 0.18
C ASN A 47 -4.88 11.29 -0.17
N ALA A 48 -5.66 11.90 0.73
CA ALA A 48 -6.19 13.24 0.51
C ALA A 48 -5.07 14.28 0.37
N ALA A 49 -3.99 14.16 1.14
CA ALA A 49 -2.81 15.02 0.99
C ALA A 49 -2.10 14.77 -0.35
N ASP A 50 -1.97 13.51 -0.79
CA ASP A 50 -1.40 13.16 -2.09
C ASP A 50 -2.22 13.75 -3.25
N VAL A 51 -3.56 13.69 -3.16
CA VAL A 51 -4.47 14.25 -4.17
C VAL A 51 -4.34 15.77 -4.23
N GLN A 52 -4.31 16.46 -3.09
CA GLN A 52 -4.11 17.91 -3.04
C GLN A 52 -2.78 18.33 -3.66
N GLN A 53 -1.71 17.60 -3.37
CA GLN A 53 -0.40 17.86 -3.98
C GLN A 53 -0.42 17.62 -5.49
N ALA A 54 -1.02 16.51 -5.94
CA ALA A 54 -1.12 16.19 -7.36
C ALA A 54 -1.98 17.20 -8.14
N GLU A 55 -3.03 17.74 -7.52
CA GLU A 55 -3.83 18.84 -8.08
C GLU A 55 -2.98 20.09 -8.25
N ALA A 56 -2.20 20.47 -7.22
CA ALA A 56 -1.29 21.61 -7.27
C ALA A 56 -0.19 21.44 -8.34
N ASP A 57 0.27 20.21 -8.57
CA ASP A 57 1.27 19.87 -9.60
C ASP A 57 0.66 19.79 -11.02
N GLY A 58 -0.64 20.00 -11.17
CA GLY A 58 -1.33 20.03 -12.46
C GLY A 58 -1.59 18.65 -13.06
N LEU A 59 -1.70 17.60 -12.24
CA LEU A 59 -2.04 16.27 -12.70
C LEU A 59 -3.42 16.28 -13.39
N SER A 60 -3.55 15.58 -14.51
CA SER A 60 -4.79 15.57 -15.27
C SER A 60 -5.94 14.93 -14.48
N GLY A 61 -7.16 15.42 -14.69
CA GLY A 61 -8.38 14.91 -14.04
C GLY A 61 -8.51 13.37 -14.05
N PRO A 62 -8.33 12.69 -15.21
CA PRO A 62 -8.39 11.22 -15.24
C PRO A 62 -7.34 10.51 -14.37
N LEU A 63 -6.17 11.12 -14.16
CA LEU A 63 -5.12 10.55 -13.31
C LEU A 63 -5.39 10.85 -11.82
N LEU A 64 -5.94 12.03 -11.50
CA LEU A 64 -6.42 12.36 -10.15
C LEU A 64 -7.51 11.40 -9.68
N GLU A 65 -8.48 11.09 -10.54
CA GLU A 65 -9.55 10.13 -10.22
C GLU A 65 -9.00 8.72 -9.95
N ARG A 66 -7.88 8.34 -10.58
CA ARG A 66 -7.20 7.06 -10.30
C ARG A 66 -6.39 7.08 -9.01
N LEU A 67 -5.91 8.24 -8.57
CA LEU A 67 -5.17 8.41 -7.33
C LEU A 67 -6.10 8.43 -6.11
N LYS A 68 -7.31 8.96 -6.26
CA LYS A 68 -8.27 9.13 -5.18
C LYS A 68 -8.79 7.80 -4.64
N VAL A 69 -8.57 7.58 -3.35
CA VAL A 69 -9.13 6.46 -2.58
C VAL A 69 -10.53 6.86 -2.10
N SER A 70 -11.48 5.94 -2.25
CA SER A 70 -12.87 6.13 -1.80
C SER A 70 -13.30 4.99 -0.89
N ASP A 71 -14.37 5.19 -0.14
CA ASP A 71 -14.92 4.17 0.77
C ASP A 71 -15.23 2.82 0.11
N LYS A 72 -15.43 2.81 -1.22
CA LYS A 72 -15.69 1.60 -2.01
C LYS A 72 -14.53 0.59 -2.01
N VAL A 73 -13.31 0.99 -1.65
CA VAL A 73 -12.18 0.05 -1.60
C VAL A 73 -12.09 -0.71 -0.26
N PHE A 74 -12.86 -0.29 0.74
CA PHE A 74 -12.96 -0.89 2.08
C PHE A 74 -14.30 -1.61 2.30
N THR A 75 -14.97 -2.01 1.22
CA THR A 75 -16.23 -2.76 1.22
C THR A 75 -16.05 -4.05 0.45
#